data_AF-I3CPF7-F1
#
_entry.id   AF-I3CPF7-F1
#
_cell.length_a   1.000
_cell.length_b   1.000
_cell.length_c   1.000
_cell.angle_alpha   90.00
_cell.angle_beta   90.00
_cell.angle_gamma   90.00
#
_symmetry.space_group_name_H-M   'P 1'
#
loop_
_entity.id
_entity.type
_entity.pdbx_description
1 polymer ?
#
loop_
_entity_poly.entity_id
_entity_poly.type
_entity_poly.pdbx_seq_one_letter_code
_entity_poly.pdbx_strand_id
1 'polypeptide(L)'
;MLAPSCVISQEAVDELCNTADKNDLIHAGGGHSVIYGPDGSSLTPKIPEAEEGLLFAELDLGVISIAKSAADPAGHYARPDVTRLLLNSKRHRPVEFFSATGTSVQEAMEALPSLKSTDDESTPRERGA
;
A
#
# COMPACT_ATOMS: atom_id res chain seq x y z
N MET A 1 -10.53 -0.56 0.37
CA MET A 1 -10.36 -1.60 -0.67
C MET A 1 -9.16 -1.17 -1.49
N LEU A 2 -8.07 -1.95 -1.50
CA LEU A 2 -6.95 -1.69 -2.39
C LEU A 2 -7.45 -2.00 -3.81
N ALA A 3 -7.81 -0.97 -4.57
CA ALA A 3 -8.03 -1.13 -5.99
C ALA A 3 -6.63 -1.22 -6.62
N PRO A 4 -6.23 -2.35 -7.23
CA PRO A 4 -5.01 -2.38 -8.01
C PRO A 4 -5.10 -1.28 -9.06
N SER A 5 -4.17 -0.33 -9.00
CA SER A 5 -3.98 0.68 -10.05
C SER A 5 -3.02 0.18 -11.14
N CYS A 6 -2.46 -1.02 -10.95
CA CYS A 6 -1.53 -1.62 -11.89
C CYS A 6 -2.30 -2.45 -12.92
N VAL A 7 -2.09 -2.16 -14.20
CA VAL A 7 -2.59 -2.96 -15.33
C VAL A 7 -1.53 -4.01 -15.64
N ILE A 8 -1.91 -5.29 -15.68
CA ILE A 8 -1.02 -6.35 -16.14
C ILE A 8 -1.03 -6.36 -17.67
N SER A 9 0.11 -6.07 -18.30
CA SER A 9 0.23 -6.15 -19.76
C SER A 9 0.23 -7.60 -20.24
N GLN A 10 -0.16 -7.82 -21.50
CA GLN A 10 -0.09 -9.16 -22.09
C GLN A 10 1.34 -9.71 -22.10
N GLU A 11 2.33 -8.84 -22.36
CA GLU A 11 3.75 -9.18 -22.32
C GLU A 11 4.18 -9.72 -20.95
N ALA A 12 3.68 -9.12 -19.86
CA ALA A 12 3.96 -9.59 -18.51
C ALA A 12 3.33 -10.96 -18.23
N VAL A 13 2.13 -11.22 -18.75
CA VAL A 13 1.51 -12.55 -18.65
C VAL A 13 2.37 -13.58 -19.38
N ASP A 14 2.79 -13.28 -20.61
CA ASP A 14 3.56 -14.19 -21.44
C ASP A 14 4.94 -14.52 -20.82
N GLU A 15 5.57 -13.54 -20.17
CA GLU A 15 6.87 -13.73 -19.49
C GLU A 15 6.75 -14.50 -18.17
N LEU A 16 5.77 -14.15 -17.31
CA LEU A 16 5.66 -14.71 -15.96
C LEU A 16 4.85 -16.01 -15.89
N CYS A 17 3.90 -16.21 -16.80
CA CYS A 17 2.97 -17.34 -16.80
C CYS A 17 3.44 -18.47 -17.72
N ASN A 18 4.57 -19.05 -17.38
CA ASN A 18 5.20 -20.13 -18.14
C ASN A 18 4.58 -21.53 -17.97
N THR A 19 3.51 -21.67 -17.17
CA THR A 19 2.78 -22.95 -16.97
C THR A 19 1.28 -22.73 -17.13
N ALA A 20 0.54 -23.78 -17.48
CA ALA A 20 -0.93 -23.71 -17.63
C ALA A 20 -1.60 -23.22 -16.33
N ASP A 21 -1.21 -23.78 -15.19
CA ASP A 21 -1.73 -23.38 -13.87
C ASP A 21 -1.54 -21.89 -13.56
N LYS A 22 -0.48 -21.26 -14.08
CA LYS A 22 -0.24 -19.81 -13.88
C LYS A 22 -1.15 -18.96 -14.76
N ASN A 23 -1.41 -19.41 -15.99
CA ASN A 23 -2.32 -18.71 -16.91
C ASN A 23 -3.77 -18.75 -16.43
N ASP A 24 -4.17 -19.79 -15.70
CA ASP A 24 -5.50 -19.86 -15.08
C ASP A 24 -5.67 -18.86 -13.91
N LEU A 25 -4.56 -18.40 -13.32
CA LEU A 25 -4.56 -17.53 -12.13
C LEU A 25 -4.31 -16.06 -12.44
N ILE A 26 -3.70 -15.74 -13.59
CA ILE A 26 -3.29 -14.38 -13.96
C ILE A 26 -3.74 -14.09 -15.39
N HIS A 27 -4.47 -12.98 -15.57
CA HIS A 27 -4.90 -12.47 -16.86
C HIS A 27 -4.42 -11.04 -17.06
N ALA A 28 -4.31 -10.61 -18.32
CA ALA A 28 -4.01 -9.24 -18.67
C ALA A 28 -5.14 -8.30 -18.22
N GLY A 29 -4.79 -7.10 -17.78
CA GLY A 29 -5.72 -6.10 -17.27
C GLY A 29 -5.74 -5.99 -15.75
N GLY A 30 -6.94 -5.83 -15.18
CA GLY A 30 -7.17 -5.69 -13.73
C GLY A 30 -7.21 -4.26 -13.20
N GLY A 31 -6.96 -3.24 -14.04
CA GLY A 31 -7.04 -1.84 -13.62
C GLY A 31 -8.49 -1.33 -13.52
N HIS A 32 -8.88 -0.65 -12.45
CA HIS A 32 -10.25 -0.11 -12.33
C HIS A 32 -10.27 1.31 -11.75
N SER A 33 -9.47 2.20 -12.33
CA SER A 33 -9.35 3.59 -11.88
C SER A 33 -10.63 4.40 -12.19
N VAL A 34 -11.18 5.05 -11.16
CA VAL A 34 -12.34 5.98 -11.21
C VAL A 34 -12.23 6.97 -10.06
N ILE A 35 -12.64 8.23 -10.28
CA ILE A 35 -12.78 9.23 -9.21
C ILE A 35 -14.26 9.34 -8.80
N TYR A 36 -14.53 9.28 -7.50
CA TYR A 36 -15.87 9.45 -6.93
C TYR A 36 -15.95 10.70 -6.06
N GLY A 37 -17.10 11.38 -6.12
CA GLY A 37 -17.41 12.54 -5.32
C GLY A 37 -17.81 12.18 -3.88
N PRO A 38 -17.89 13.18 -2.98
CA PRO A 38 -18.33 12.99 -1.59
C PRO A 38 -19.75 12.43 -1.44
N ASP A 39 -20.58 12.57 -2.48
CA ASP A 39 -21.93 12.04 -2.59
C ASP A 39 -21.97 10.61 -3.18
N GLY A 40 -20.82 10.06 -3.57
CA GLY A 40 -20.69 8.75 -4.20
C GLY A 40 -20.92 8.75 -5.71
N SER A 41 -21.17 9.92 -6.34
CA SER A 41 -21.29 10.01 -7.80
C SER A 41 -19.93 9.82 -8.48
N SER A 42 -19.93 9.30 -9.71
CA SER A 42 -18.70 9.17 -10.50
C SER A 42 -18.38 10.49 -11.20
N LEU A 43 -17.20 11.04 -10.94
CA LEU A 43 -16.75 12.32 -11.50
C LEU A 43 -16.00 12.16 -12.84
N THR A 44 -15.57 10.94 -13.15
CA THR A 44 -14.81 10.62 -14.35
C THR A 44 -15.32 9.33 -14.98
N PRO A 45 -15.27 9.18 -16.31
CA PRO A 45 -15.48 7.88 -16.93
C PRO A 45 -14.44 6.89 -16.41
N LYS A 46 -14.86 5.65 -16.20
CA LYS A 46 -13.97 4.56 -15.78
C LYS A 46 -12.97 4.25 -16.90
N ILE A 47 -11.70 4.10 -16.55
CA ILE A 47 -10.70 3.56 -17.48
C ILE A 47 -10.95 2.04 -17.64
N PRO A 48 -10.99 1.52 -18.87
CA PRO A 48 -11.09 0.08 -19.13
C PRO A 48 -9.96 -0.71 -18.46
N GLU A 49 -10.20 -1.99 -18.20
CA GLU A 49 -9.31 -2.77 -17.33
C GLU A 49 -7.95 -3.12 -17.89
N ALA A 50 -7.83 -3.10 -19.21
CA ALA A 50 -6.62 -3.35 -19.95
C ALA A 50 -5.89 -2.06 -20.40
N GLU A 51 -6.38 -0.89 -19.99
CA GLU A 51 -5.86 0.40 -20.45
C GLU A 51 -5.17 1.18 -19.33
N GLU A 52 -4.01 1.74 -19.65
CA GLU A 52 -3.34 2.72 -18.79
C GLU A 52 -3.83 4.13 -19.10
N GLY A 53 -3.97 4.96 -18.07
CA GLY A 53 -4.36 6.34 -18.28
C GLY A 53 -4.39 7.18 -17.00
N LEU A 54 -4.60 8.48 -17.20
CA LEU A 54 -4.71 9.47 -16.13
C LEU A 54 -6.14 10.01 -16.07
N LEU A 55 -6.67 10.09 -14.86
CA LEU A 55 -7.97 10.69 -14.58
C LEU A 55 -7.78 12.04 -13.89
N PHE A 56 -8.51 13.03 -14.37
CA PHE A 56 -8.55 14.37 -13.78
C PHE A 56 -9.99 14.73 -13.47
N ALA A 57 -10.22 15.31 -12.30
CA ALA A 57 -11.51 15.84 -11.87
C ALA A 57 -11.29 17.13 -11.08
N GLU A 58 -12.18 18.08 -11.26
CA GLU A 58 -12.29 19.24 -10.37
C GLU A 58 -13.17 18.89 -9.18
N LEU A 59 -12.76 19.33 -7.99
CA LEU A 59 -13.44 19.01 -6.75
C LEU A 59 -13.86 20.28 -6.02
N ASP A 60 -15.15 20.46 -5.83
CA ASP A 60 -15.68 21.47 -4.91
C ASP A 60 -15.62 20.93 -3.48
N LEU A 61 -14.78 21.53 -2.65
CA LEU A 61 -14.63 21.14 -1.24
C LEU A 61 -15.84 21.55 -0.38
N GLY A 62 -16.67 22.49 -0.84
CA GLY A 62 -17.87 22.94 -0.14
C GLY A 62 -18.89 21.80 0.06
N VAL A 63 -19.01 20.91 -0.93
CA VAL A 63 -19.97 19.79 -0.92
C VAL A 63 -19.67 18.73 0.15
N ILE A 64 -18.44 18.69 0.68
CA ILE A 64 -18.05 17.78 1.77
C ILE A 64 -18.88 18.06 3.02
N SER A 65 -19.14 19.34 3.32
CA SER A 65 -19.93 19.72 4.49
C SER A 65 -21.36 19.18 4.39
N ILE A 66 -21.97 19.31 3.21
CA ILE A 66 -23.31 18.84 2.90
C ILE A 66 -23.37 17.31 3.01
N ALA A 67 -22.41 16.61 2.42
CA ALA A 67 -22.32 15.16 2.48
C ALA A 67 -22.19 14.65 3.93
N LYS A 68 -21.36 15.30 4.77
CA LYS A 68 -21.21 14.96 6.18
C LYS A 68 -22.47 15.27 7.01
N SER A 69 -23.20 16.34 6.69
CA SER A 69 -24.50 16.59 7.32
C SER A 69 -25.51 15.47 7.05
N ALA A 70 -25.41 14.79 5.90
CA ALA A 70 -26.23 13.63 5.59
C ALA A 70 -25.68 12.33 6.20
N ALA A 71 -24.36 12.13 6.22
CA ALA A 71 -23.72 10.94 6.80
C ALA A 71 -22.31 11.23 7.36
N ASP A 72 -22.20 11.27 8.68
CA ASP A 72 -20.92 11.47 9.38
C ASP A 72 -20.70 10.41 10.48
N PRO A 73 -20.05 9.27 10.12
CA PRO A 73 -19.83 8.15 11.03
C PRO A 73 -18.82 8.44 12.14
N ALA A 74 -17.96 9.45 11.98
CA ALA A 74 -16.97 9.83 12.97
C ALA A 74 -17.44 10.99 13.88
N GLY A 75 -18.46 11.75 13.46
CA GLY A 75 -19.07 12.82 14.24
C GLY A 75 -20.44 12.44 14.79
N HIS A 76 -21.51 13.07 14.30
CA HIS A 76 -22.82 13.01 14.96
C HIS A 76 -23.50 11.63 14.98
N TYR A 77 -23.12 10.71 14.08
CA TYR A 77 -23.63 9.33 14.10
C TYR A 77 -22.80 8.42 15.00
N ALA A 78 -21.64 8.90 15.49
CA ALA A 78 -20.82 8.13 16.39
C ALA A 78 -21.55 7.92 17.73
N ARG A 79 -21.59 6.66 18.17
CA ARG A 79 -22.10 6.27 19.49
C ARG A 79 -20.94 5.77 20.35
N PRO A 80 -20.14 6.68 20.93
CA PRO A 80 -18.95 6.30 21.71
C PRO A 80 -19.30 5.56 23.00
N ASP A 81 -20.57 5.58 23.41
CA ASP A 81 -21.16 4.78 24.48
C ASP A 81 -21.44 3.32 24.06
N VAL A 82 -21.59 3.04 22.77
CA VAL A 82 -21.87 1.69 22.24
C VAL A 82 -20.62 1.04 21.66
N THR A 83 -19.81 1.77 20.90
CA THR A 83 -18.64 1.22 20.21
C THR A 83 -17.47 2.18 20.22
N ARG A 84 -16.27 1.65 20.46
CA ARG A 84 -15.02 2.40 20.43
C ARG A 84 -13.95 1.60 19.67
N LEU A 85 -13.26 2.25 18.73
CA LEU A 85 -12.08 1.70 18.05
C LEU A 85 -10.82 2.08 18.83
N LEU A 86 -10.03 1.10 19.25
CA LEU A 86 -8.73 1.32 19.90
C LEU A 86 -7.61 1.08 18.88
N LEU A 87 -6.79 2.11 18.65
CA LEU A 87 -5.66 2.04 17.71
C LEU A 87 -4.35 1.93 18.49
N ASN A 88 -3.58 0.86 18.26
CA ASN A 88 -2.18 0.81 18.64
C ASN A 88 -1.35 1.45 17.53
N SER A 89 -0.85 2.67 17.76
CA SER A 89 -0.03 3.41 16.80
C SER A 89 1.46 3.05 16.83
N LYS A 90 1.87 2.06 17.63
CA LYS A 90 3.27 1.61 17.65
C LYS A 90 3.64 0.99 16.30
N ARG A 91 4.77 1.44 15.75
CA ARG A 91 5.36 0.81 14.57
C ARG A 91 5.80 -0.61 14.93
N HIS A 92 5.22 -1.62 14.28
CA HIS A 92 5.65 -3.00 14.40
C HIS A 92 6.76 -3.30 13.39
N ARG A 93 7.75 -4.09 13.81
CA ARG A 93 8.79 -4.59 12.91
C ARG A 93 8.25 -5.83 12.19
N PRO A 94 8.44 -5.98 10.87
CA PRO A 94 8.05 -7.20 10.16
C PRO A 94 8.77 -8.45 10.66
N VAL A 95 9.98 -8.27 11.20
CA VAL A 95 10.81 -9.34 11.76
C VAL A 95 11.26 -8.94 13.15
N GLU A 96 10.98 -9.81 14.12
CA GLU A 96 11.52 -9.78 15.47
C GLU A 96 12.34 -11.04 15.70
N PHE A 97 13.59 -10.88 16.14
CA PHE A 97 14.43 -11.99 16.53
C PHE A 97 14.10 -12.33 17.98
N PHE A 98 13.66 -13.56 18.24
CA PHE A 98 13.44 -14.06 19.60
C PHE A 98 14.26 -15.33 19.83
N SER A 99 14.74 -15.50 21.06
CA SER A 99 15.40 -16.73 21.52
C SER A 99 14.41 -17.53 22.37
N ALA A 100 14.31 -18.84 22.13
CA ALA A 100 13.36 -19.71 22.81
C ALA A 100 13.65 -19.92 24.32
N THR A 101 14.76 -19.39 24.84
CA THR A 101 15.28 -19.72 26.18
C THR A 101 14.91 -18.72 27.28
N GLY A 102 14.01 -17.76 27.03
CA GLY A 102 13.54 -16.83 28.08
C GLY A 102 14.59 -15.81 28.57
N THR A 103 15.71 -15.67 27.85
CA THR A 103 16.70 -14.63 28.06
C THR A 103 16.20 -13.30 27.50
N SER A 104 16.45 -12.20 28.20
CA SER A 104 15.97 -10.88 27.79
C SER A 104 16.54 -10.47 26.42
N VAL A 105 15.74 -9.77 25.62
CA VAL A 105 16.06 -9.42 24.22
C VAL A 105 17.34 -8.58 24.12
N GLN A 106 17.67 -7.80 25.17
CA GLN A 106 18.92 -7.05 25.29
C GLN A 106 20.16 -7.94 25.28
N GLU A 107 20.18 -9.04 26.05
CA GLU A 107 21.36 -9.91 26.20
C GLU A 107 21.63 -10.74 24.92
N ALA A 108 20.58 -11.10 24.18
CA ALA A 108 20.72 -11.78 22.89
C ALA A 108 21.22 -10.86 21.77
N MET A 109 20.87 -9.57 21.81
CA MET A 109 21.35 -8.57 20.84
C MET A 109 22.82 -8.21 21.04
N GLU A 110 23.32 -8.25 22.28
CA GLU A 110 24.72 -7.95 22.63
C GLU A 110 25.67 -9.13 22.29
N ALA A 111 25.14 -10.36 22.22
CA ALA A 111 25.88 -11.58 21.88
C ALA A 111 25.99 -11.86 20.37
N LEU A 112 25.28 -11.11 19.52
CA LEU A 112 25.42 -11.23 18.07
C LEU A 112 26.71 -10.51 17.63
N PRO A 113 27.63 -11.17 16.90
CA PRO A 113 28.79 -10.48 16.34
C PRO A 113 28.27 -9.37 15.44
N SER A 114 28.67 -8.13 15.75
CA SER A 114 28.35 -6.95 14.96
C SER A 114 28.63 -7.22 13.48
N LEU A 115 27.55 -7.41 12.71
CA LEU A 115 27.65 -7.46 11.26
C LEU A 115 27.97 -6.02 10.84
N LYS A 116 29.26 -5.71 10.72
CA LYS A 116 29.72 -4.43 10.19
C LYS A 116 29.04 -4.26 8.83
N SER A 117 28.28 -3.17 8.71
CA SER A 117 27.76 -2.67 7.45
C SER A 117 28.93 -2.53 6.46
N THR A 118 29.07 -3.46 5.54
CA THR A 118 29.87 -3.27 4.34
C THR A 118 29.02 -2.47 3.37
N ASP A 119 28.91 -1.18 3.64
CA ASP A 119 28.47 -0.15 2.70
C ASP A 119 29.22 1.14 3.08
N ASP A 120 30.50 1.21 2.71
CA ASP A 120 31.21 2.48 2.57
C ASP A 120 31.85 2.51 1.18
N GLU A 121 31.01 2.92 0.21
CA GLU A 121 31.43 3.31 -1.12
C GLU A 121 32.22 4.62 -1.01
N SER A 122 33.51 4.53 -0.73
CA SER A 122 34.44 5.65 -0.87
C SER A 122 35.81 5.17 -1.36
N THR A 123 35.82 4.51 -2.53
CA THR A 123 37.06 4.33 -3.31
C THR A 123 37.29 5.59 -4.16
N PRO A 124 38.36 6.38 -3.94
CA PRO A 124 38.70 7.48 -4.82
C PRO A 124 39.14 6.91 -6.17
N ARG A 125 38.45 7.26 -7.26
CA ARG A 125 38.92 6.97 -8.61
C ARG A 125 40.18 7.79 -8.87
N GLU A 126 41.35 7.16 -8.77
CA GLU A 126 42.61 7.75 -9.20
C GLU A 126 42.53 8.10 -10.69
N ARG A 127 42.72 9.39 -11.02
CA ARG A 127 43.03 9.84 -12.37
C ARG A 127 44.53 9.73 -12.54
N GLY A 128 44.99 8.72 -13.27
CA GLY A 128 46.37 8.56 -13.72
C GLY A 128 46.44 8.55 -15.23
N ALA A 129 47.11 9.59 -15.76
CA ALA A 129 47.71 9.79 -17.09
C ALA A 129 46.84 9.60 -18.36
#